data_AF-A0A1G2CE01-F1
#
_entry.id   AF-A0A1G2CE01-F1
#
_cell.length_a   1.000
_cell.length_b   1.000
_cell.length_c   1.000
_cell.angle_alpha   90.00
_cell.angle_beta   90.00
_cell.angle_gamma   90.00
#
_symmetry.space_group_name_H-M   'P 1'
#
loop_
_entity.id
_entity.type
_entity.pdbx_description
1 polymer ?
#
loop_
_entity_poly.entity_id
_entity_poly.type
_entity_poly.pdbx_seq_one_letter_code
_entity_poly.pdbx_strand_id
1 'polypeptide(L)'
;MKNNILSIAIALAFVALLILLTDPFMAWMPPAGLAAVLLAVAVLMCAWIGFIIYERAGDEREEAHRMQAGRAAYLSGIAVLTVALVVQGLAHDIDPWISGALAAMVLVKLAARLYSERYR
;
A
#
# COMPACT_ATOMS: atom_id res chain seq x y z
N MET A 1 6.74 9.17 17.24
CA MET A 1 5.48 9.02 18.02
C MET A 1 4.25 9.70 17.41
N LYS A 2 4.34 10.86 16.73
CA LYS A 2 3.12 11.61 16.32
C LYS A 2 2.39 11.12 15.05
N ASN A 3 3.01 10.30 14.20
CA ASN A 3 2.42 9.87 12.90
C ASN A 3 2.06 8.38 12.79
N ASN A 4 2.15 7.60 13.88
CA ASN A 4 1.89 6.15 13.81
C ASN A 4 0.40 5.85 13.61
N ILE A 5 -0.47 6.58 14.31
CA ILE A 5 -1.93 6.48 14.15
C ILE A 5 -2.33 6.83 12.72
N LEU A 6 -1.70 7.86 12.14
CA LEU A 6 -1.93 8.27 10.76
C LEU A 6 -1.50 7.19 9.76
N SER A 7 -0.32 6.57 9.93
CA SER A 7 0.10 5.47 9.06
C SER A 7 -0.80 4.23 9.17
N ILE A 8 -1.27 3.91 10.37
CA ILE A 8 -2.23 2.81 10.58
C ILE A 8 -3.55 3.14 9.89
N ALA A 9 -4.07 4.36 10.06
CA ALA A 9 -5.30 4.81 9.43
C ALA A 9 -5.22 4.78 7.91
N ILE A 10 -4.11 5.25 7.33
CA ILE A 10 -3.87 5.22 5.88
C ILE A 10 -3.79 3.78 5.36
N ALA A 11 -3.08 2.89 6.06
CA ALA A 11 -2.99 1.48 5.68
C ALA A 11 -4.36 0.79 5.73
N LEU A 12 -5.14 1.00 6.79
CA LEU A 12 -6.48 0.43 6.93
C LEU A 12 -7.44 0.98 5.87
N ALA A 13 -7.42 2.30 5.63
CA ALA A 13 -8.21 2.93 4.57
C ALA A 13 -7.83 2.38 3.19
N PHE A 14 -6.53 2.20 2.93
CA PHE A 14 -6.03 1.64 1.69
C PHE A 14 -6.51 0.19 1.49
N VAL A 15 -6.40 -0.66 2.50
CA VAL A 15 -6.89 -2.05 2.44
C VAL A 15 -8.41 -2.10 2.27
N ALA A 16 -9.16 -1.26 2.97
CA ALA A 16 -10.62 -1.20 2.82
C ALA A 16 -11.03 -0.80 1.38
N LEU A 17 -10.31 0.15 0.76
CA LEU A 17 -10.57 0.55 -0.62
C LEU A 17 -10.19 -0.53 -1.63
N LEU A 18 -9.12 -1.30 -1.38
CA LEU A 18 -8.77 -2.45 -2.23
C LEU A 18 -9.85 -3.54 -2.18
N ILE A 19 -10.40 -3.83 -1.00
CA ILE A 19 -11.52 -4.75 -0.86
C ILE A 19 -12.74 -4.20 -1.62
N LEU A 20 -13.04 -2.92 -1.47
CA LEU A 20 -14.15 -2.29 -2.18
C LEU A 20 -13.99 -2.36 -3.71
N LEU A 21 -12.74 -2.28 -4.21
CA LEU A 21 -12.40 -2.39 -5.63
C LEU A 21 -12.70 -3.80 -6.20
N THR A 22 -12.69 -4.83 -5.36
CA THR A 22 -13.04 -6.22 -5.78
C THR A 22 -14.55 -6.45 -5.92
N ASP A 23 -15.37 -5.41 -5.73
CA ASP A 23 -16.83 -5.44 -5.76
C ASP A 23 -17.46 -6.64 -5.00
N PRO A 24 -17.15 -6.81 -3.70
CA PRO A 24 -17.58 -7.98 -2.93
C PRO A 24 -19.10 -8.06 -2.74
N PHE A 25 -19.81 -6.94 -2.95
CA PHE A 25 -21.26 -6.83 -2.78
C PHE A 25 -22.01 -6.67 -4.11
N MET A 26 -21.32 -6.76 -5.26
CA MET A 26 -21.88 -6.50 -6.59
C MET A 26 -22.65 -5.17 -6.68
N ALA A 27 -22.21 -4.18 -5.90
CA ALA A 27 -22.95 -2.95 -5.63
C ALA A 27 -22.59 -1.81 -6.60
N TRP A 28 -21.52 -1.98 -7.39
CA TRP A 28 -21.00 -0.92 -8.24
C TRP A 28 -21.65 -0.93 -9.63
N MET A 29 -22.70 -0.12 -9.79
CA MET A 29 -23.20 0.31 -11.09
C MET A 29 -23.63 1.79 -10.91
N PRO A 30 -22.86 2.80 -11.40
CA PRO A 30 -22.20 2.91 -12.71
C PRO A 30 -20.65 3.01 -12.69
N PRO A 31 -19.97 2.93 -13.85
CA PRO A 31 -18.50 2.84 -13.98
C PRO A 31 -17.72 4.06 -13.45
N ALA A 32 -18.37 5.22 -13.32
CA ALA A 32 -17.76 6.42 -12.73
C ALA A 32 -17.34 6.20 -11.27
N GLY A 33 -18.07 5.35 -10.53
CA GLY A 33 -17.73 5.04 -9.15
C GLY A 33 -16.41 4.27 -9.04
N LEU A 34 -16.24 3.23 -9.85
CA LEU A 34 -15.05 2.36 -9.82
C LEU A 34 -13.79 3.17 -10.15
N ALA A 35 -13.87 4.06 -11.14
CA ALA A 35 -12.80 4.99 -11.48
C ALA A 35 -12.43 5.93 -10.31
N ALA A 36 -13.40 6.41 -9.54
CA ALA A 36 -13.15 7.25 -8.37
C ALA A 36 -12.42 6.47 -7.24
N VAL A 37 -12.80 5.22 -7.00
CA VAL A 37 -12.11 4.35 -6.03
C VAL A 37 -10.69 4.02 -6.49
N LEU A 38 -10.51 3.71 -7.77
CA LEU A 38 -9.19 3.46 -8.34
C LEU A 38 -8.26 4.68 -8.16
N LEU A 39 -8.78 5.88 -8.40
CA LEU A 39 -8.05 7.12 -8.19
C LEU A 39 -7.72 7.33 -6.69
N ALA A 40 -8.67 7.06 -5.79
CA ALA A 40 -8.43 7.15 -4.35
C ALA A 40 -7.35 6.15 -3.89
N VAL A 41 -7.38 4.92 -4.39
CA VAL A 41 -6.35 3.89 -4.15
C VAL A 41 -4.99 4.38 -4.64
N ALA A 42 -4.90 4.93 -5.85
CA ALA A 42 -3.66 5.45 -6.41
C ALA A 42 -3.08 6.61 -5.55
N VAL A 43 -3.93 7.55 -5.11
CA VAL A 43 -3.51 8.67 -4.25
C VAL A 43 -3.02 8.16 -2.89
N LEU A 44 -3.76 7.25 -2.26
CA LEU A 44 -3.35 6.67 -0.97
C LEU A 44 -2.07 5.84 -1.08
N MET A 45 -1.86 5.17 -2.22
CA MET A 45 -0.60 4.47 -2.48
C MET A 45 0.58 5.44 -2.52
N CYS A 46 0.44 6.57 -3.22
CA CYS A 46 1.47 7.61 -3.23
C CYS A 46 1.75 8.14 -1.81
N ALA A 47 0.71 8.34 -1.00
CA ALA A 47 0.87 8.74 0.40
C ALA A 47 1.63 7.67 1.21
N TRP A 48 1.28 6.39 1.04
CA TRP A 48 1.96 5.26 1.69
C TRP A 48 3.44 5.17 1.32
N ILE A 49 3.77 5.31 0.04
CA ILE A 49 5.16 5.37 -0.46
C ILE A 49 5.93 6.49 0.23
N GLY A 50 5.32 7.67 0.40
CA GLY A 50 5.90 8.78 1.15
C GLY A 50 6.37 8.37 2.54
N PHE A 51 5.53 7.68 3.32
CA PHE A 51 5.92 7.20 4.67
C PHE A 51 7.12 6.27 4.65
N ILE A 52 7.21 5.40 3.65
CA ILE A 52 8.32 4.46 3.50
C ILE A 52 9.61 5.20 3.15
N ILE A 53 9.52 6.26 2.33
CA ILE A 53 10.69 7.03 1.93
C ILE A 53 11.30 7.81 3.10
N TYR A 54 10.48 8.25 4.06
CA TYR A 54 10.96 9.01 5.22
C TYR A 54 11.47 8.15 6.38
N GLU A 55 11.43 6.81 6.28
CA GLU A 55 11.97 5.90 7.29
C GLU A 55 13.50 6.10 7.44
N ARG A 56 14.03 6.22 8.68
CA ARG A 56 15.47 6.43 8.95
C ARG A 56 16.07 5.22 9.67
N ALA A 57 17.26 4.79 9.21
CA ALA A 57 18.07 3.78 9.90
C ALA A 57 18.75 4.41 11.12
N GLY A 58 19.06 3.56 12.11
CA GLY A 58 19.97 3.93 13.19
C GLY A 58 21.39 4.11 12.65
N ASP A 59 22.26 4.72 13.45
CA ASP A 59 23.62 5.06 13.04
C ASP A 59 24.54 3.83 13.04
N GLU A 60 24.33 2.93 12.08
CA GLU A 60 25.21 1.81 11.74
C GLU A 60 25.20 1.63 10.21
N ARG A 61 26.37 1.74 9.57
CA ARG A 61 26.48 1.74 8.09
C ARG A 61 25.87 0.49 7.44
N GLU A 62 26.04 -0.67 8.06
CA GLU A 62 25.50 -1.95 7.58
C GLU A 62 23.97 -2.01 7.72
N GLU A 63 23.39 -1.42 8.76
CA GLU A 63 21.94 -1.30 8.90
C GLU A 63 21.35 -0.36 7.85
N ALA A 64 22.04 0.74 7.53
CA ALA A 64 21.62 1.68 6.51
C ALA A 64 21.55 1.03 5.11
N HIS A 65 22.55 0.24 4.72
CA HIS A 65 22.55 -0.46 3.43
C HIS A 65 21.46 -1.53 3.35
N ARG A 66 21.29 -2.36 4.40
CA ARG A 66 20.21 -3.35 4.46
C ARG A 66 18.83 -2.71 4.38
N MET A 67 18.61 -1.60 5.09
CA MET A 67 17.36 -0.86 5.04
C MET A 67 17.09 -0.28 3.64
N GLN A 68 18.09 0.29 2.98
CA GLN A 68 17.94 0.83 1.62
C GLN A 68 17.58 -0.27 0.62
N ALA A 69 18.25 -1.42 0.66
CA ALA A 69 17.96 -2.56 -0.20
C ALA A 69 16.53 -3.09 0.03
N GLY A 70 16.11 -3.27 1.29
CA GLY A 70 14.75 -3.69 1.63
C GLY A 70 13.68 -2.69 1.17
N ARG A 71 13.96 -1.39 1.27
CA ARG A 71 13.06 -0.34 0.79
C ARG A 71 12.96 -0.31 -0.73
N ALA A 72 14.07 -0.43 -1.44
CA ALA A 72 14.09 -0.48 -2.90
C ALA A 72 13.27 -1.68 -3.42
N ALA A 73 13.46 -2.86 -2.83
CA ALA A 73 12.70 -4.06 -3.17
C ALA A 73 11.19 -3.85 -2.94
N TYR A 74 10.81 -3.36 -1.75
CA TYR A 74 9.39 -3.13 -1.43
C TYR A 74 8.74 -2.09 -2.36
N LEU A 75 9.42 -0.96 -2.61
CA LEU A 75 8.91 0.10 -3.48
C LEU A 75 8.77 -0.38 -4.93
N SER A 76 9.73 -1.14 -5.43
CA SER A 76 9.65 -1.71 -6.78
C SER A 76 8.46 -2.67 -6.92
N GLY A 77 8.24 -3.56 -5.95
CA GLY A 77 7.10 -4.49 -5.96
C GLY A 77 5.75 -3.78 -5.91
N ILE A 78 5.61 -2.80 -5.02
CA ILE A 78 4.41 -1.97 -4.95
C ILE A 78 4.18 -1.19 -6.25
N ALA A 79 5.21 -0.60 -6.84
CA ALA A 79 5.08 0.17 -8.07
C ALA A 79 4.54 -0.71 -9.21
N VAL A 80 5.11 -1.91 -9.40
CA VAL A 80 4.68 -2.85 -10.44
C VAL A 80 3.22 -3.27 -10.23
N LEU A 81 2.84 -3.67 -9.01
CA LEU A 81 1.47 -4.09 -8.72
C LEU A 81 0.46 -2.93 -8.84
N THR A 82 0.87 -1.71 -8.50
CA THR A 82 0.02 -0.52 -8.66
C THR A 82 -0.23 -0.23 -10.13
N VAL A 83 0.81 -0.30 -10.98
CA VAL A 83 0.64 -0.13 -12.43
C VAL A 83 -0.28 -1.21 -12.99
N ALA A 84 -0.09 -2.48 -12.60
CA ALA A 84 -0.96 -3.57 -13.02
C ALA A 84 -2.43 -3.33 -12.62
N LEU A 85 -2.66 -2.89 -11.38
CA LEU A 85 -4.00 -2.56 -10.88
C LEU A 85 -4.64 -1.40 -11.66
N VAL A 86 -3.88 -0.37 -12.00
CA VAL A 86 -4.38 0.76 -12.80
C VAL A 86 -4.76 0.30 -14.20
N VAL A 87 -3.93 -0.51 -14.85
CA VAL A 87 -4.22 -1.05 -16.19
C VAL A 87 -5.48 -1.93 -16.16
N GLN A 88 -5.61 -2.82 -15.17
CA GLN A 88 -6.80 -3.65 -14.97
C GLN A 88 -8.05 -2.82 -14.65
N GLY A 89 -7.91 -1.80 -13.81
CA GLY A 89 -9.00 -0.90 -13.45
C GLY A 89 -9.54 -0.12 -14.65
N LEU A 90 -8.67 0.31 -15.57
CA LEU A 90 -9.10 0.94 -16.83
C LEU A 90 -9.78 -0.06 -17.79
N ALA A 91 -9.37 -1.33 -17.75
CA ALA A 91 -10.02 -2.42 -18.49
C ALA A 91 -11.33 -2.91 -17.84
N HIS A 92 -11.67 -2.43 -16.63
CA HIS A 92 -12.80 -2.90 -15.82
C HIS A 92 -12.75 -4.40 -15.49
N ASP A 93 -11.56 -5.01 -15.51
CA ASP A 93 -11.32 -6.43 -15.22
C ASP A 93 -10.29 -6.54 -14.10
N ILE A 94 -10.75 -6.21 -12.88
CA ILE A 94 -9.91 -6.18 -11.69
C ILE A 94 -9.74 -7.60 -11.16
N ASP A 95 -8.50 -8.07 -11.15
CA ASP A 95 -8.16 -9.35 -10.56
C ASP A 95 -8.05 -9.21 -9.01
N PRO A 96 -8.85 -9.96 -8.23
CA PRO A 96 -8.77 -9.96 -6.77
C PRO A 96 -7.38 -10.33 -6.24
N TRP A 97 -6.57 -11.09 -6.98
CA TRP A 97 -5.23 -11.48 -6.55
C TRP A 97 -4.26 -10.31 -6.51
N ILE A 98 -4.36 -9.35 -7.44
CA ILE A 98 -3.49 -8.15 -7.44
C ILE A 98 -3.84 -7.25 -6.26
N SER A 99 -5.14 -7.01 -6.04
CA SER A 99 -5.64 -6.27 -4.89
C SER A 99 -5.26 -6.95 -3.57
N GLY A 100 -5.42 -8.27 -3.48
CA GLY A 100 -5.04 -9.06 -2.32
C GLY A 100 -3.54 -9.02 -2.03
N ALA A 101 -2.69 -9.13 -3.05
CA ALA A 101 -1.24 -9.03 -2.91
C ALA A 101 -0.81 -7.66 -2.38
N LEU A 102 -1.37 -6.56 -2.92
CA LEU A 102 -1.11 -5.21 -2.43
C LEU A 102 -1.55 -5.03 -0.97
N ALA A 103 -2.73 -5.52 -0.61
CA ALA A 103 -3.23 -5.47 0.76
C ALA A 103 -2.31 -6.23 1.72
N ALA A 104 -1.91 -7.45 1.34
CA ALA A 104 -1.00 -8.28 2.16
C ALA A 104 0.36 -7.60 2.36
N MET A 105 0.96 -7.05 1.31
CA MET A 105 2.24 -6.34 1.40
C MET A 105 2.17 -5.15 2.37
N VAL A 106 1.11 -4.33 2.27
CA VAL A 106 0.89 -3.17 3.15
C VAL A 106 0.69 -3.61 4.61
N LEU A 107 -0.13 -4.62 4.85
CA LEU A 107 -0.38 -5.16 6.20
C LEU A 107 0.89 -5.74 6.83
N VAL A 108 1.67 -6.53 6.08
CA VAL A 108 2.92 -7.11 6.58
C VAL A 108 3.94 -6.02 6.89
N LYS A 109 4.10 -5.01 6.02
CA LYS A 109 5.02 -3.88 6.28
C LYS A 109 4.57 -3.05 7.48
N LEU A 110 3.26 -2.83 7.66
CA LEU A 110 2.72 -2.16 8.83
C LEU A 110 3.01 -2.96 10.12
N ALA A 111 2.74 -4.27 10.11
CA ALA A 111 2.99 -5.14 11.25
C ALA A 111 4.47 -5.19 11.62
N ALA A 112 5.36 -5.33 10.63
CA ALA A 112 6.81 -5.29 10.82
C ALA A 112 7.27 -3.96 11.44
N ARG A 113 6.70 -2.83 10.99
CA ARG A 113 6.98 -1.52 11.56
C ARG A 113 6.52 -1.42 13.02
N LEU A 114 5.28 -1.81 13.33
CA LEU A 114 4.75 -1.80 14.70
C LEU A 114 5.58 -2.68 15.64
N TYR A 115 6.01 -3.84 15.16
CA TYR A 115 6.92 -4.71 15.89
C TYR A 115 8.27 -4.01 16.13
N SER A 116 8.88 -3.43 15.10
CA SER A 116 10.15 -2.71 15.24
C SER A 116 10.05 -1.55 16.24
N GLU A 117 8.95 -0.80 16.25
CA GLU A 117 8.75 0.32 17.16
C GLU A 117 8.52 -0.13 18.61
N ARG A 118 8.03 -1.36 18.82
CA ARG A 118 7.81 -1.92 20.16
C ARG A 118 9.08 -2.47 20.80
N TYR A 119 10.03 -2.93 19.98
CA TYR A 119 11.26 -3.62 20.43
C TYR A 119 12.57 -2.88 20.10
N ARG A 120 12.50 -1.67 19.52
CA ARG A 120 13.59 -0.69 19.49
C ARG A 120 13.64 0.11 20.79
#